data_AF-A0A8J2F5A7-F1
#
_entry.id   AF-A0A8J2F5A7-F1
#
_cell.length_a   1.000
_cell.length_b   1.000
_cell.length_c   1.000
_cell.angle_alpha   90.00
_cell.angle_beta   90.00
_cell.angle_gamma   90.00
#
_symmetry.space_group_name_H-M   'P 1'
#
loop_
_entity.id
_entity.type
_entity.pdbx_description
1 polymer ?
#
loop_
_entity_poly.entity_id
_entity_poly.type
_entity_poly.pdbx_seq_one_letter_code
_entity_poly.pdbx_strand_id
1 'polypeptide(L)'
;MFRCSPFPQVRRMFLPYYSKERGPPVIRFHTCGQASQPFFKMVACNRRDPRNGKHIEVLGSYAPKVFTNVKEIRLRFSRIKFWLGVGAQMSPAVSDILALAGLIPPRPPPFGRRTKGHYEKLKLVLEKRQVLHNLAIEEYHRSGGGKGVHVR
;
A
#
# COMPACT_ATOMS: atom_id res chain seq x y z
N MET A 1 25.52 -17.30 -12.99
CA MET A 1 24.93 -16.43 -11.94
C MET A 1 24.02 -15.40 -12.60
N PHE A 2 22.72 -15.68 -12.71
CA PHE A 2 21.76 -14.77 -13.35
C PHE A 2 21.26 -13.74 -12.31
N ARG A 3 21.65 -12.47 -12.48
CA ARG A 3 21.01 -11.36 -11.76
C ARG A 3 19.64 -11.12 -12.41
N CYS A 4 18.60 -11.78 -11.92
CA CYS A 4 17.23 -11.41 -12.23
C CYS A 4 16.92 -10.09 -11.49
N SER A 5 16.92 -8.96 -12.19
CA SER A 5 16.28 -7.73 -11.71
C SER A 5 14.76 -7.93 -11.78
N PRO A 6 14.02 -7.95 -10.66
CA PRO A 6 12.60 -8.34 -10.66
C PRO A 6 11.67 -7.18 -11.07
N PHE A 7 12.20 -6.10 -11.63
CA PHE A 7 11.40 -4.96 -12.05
C PHE A 7 11.48 -4.84 -13.56
N PRO A 8 10.34 -4.89 -14.29
CA PRO A 8 10.34 -4.53 -15.70
C PRO A 8 10.97 -3.13 -15.79
N GLN A 9 11.98 -3.01 -16.66
CA GLN A 9 12.66 -1.76 -16.97
C GLN A 9 11.58 -0.79 -17.48
N VAL A 10 10.95 -0.04 -16.57
CA VAL A 10 9.89 0.90 -16.91
C VAL A 10 10.54 1.88 -17.87
N ARG A 11 10.16 1.81 -19.16
CA ARG A 11 10.46 2.84 -20.15
C ARG A 11 10.23 4.16 -19.43
N ARG A 12 11.24 5.01 -19.34
CA ARG A 12 11.22 6.27 -18.60
C ARG A 12 10.01 7.09 -19.05
N MET A 13 8.84 6.81 -18.48
CA MET A 13 7.63 7.56 -18.73
C MET A 13 7.90 8.90 -18.09
N PHE A 14 7.92 9.91 -18.96
CA PHE A 14 8.00 11.31 -18.60
C PHE A 14 6.72 11.66 -17.84
N LEU A 15 6.62 11.20 -16.60
CA LEU A 15 5.61 11.70 -15.68
C LEU A 15 5.99 13.16 -15.45
N PRO A 16 5.10 14.14 -15.71
CA PRO A 16 5.40 15.56 -15.52
C PRO A 16 5.79 15.89 -14.07
N TYR A 17 5.52 14.96 -13.14
CA TYR A 17 5.83 15.04 -11.72
C TYR A 17 7.03 14.19 -11.27
N TYR A 18 7.73 13.53 -12.20
CA TYR A 18 8.97 12.78 -11.92
C TYR A 18 10.18 13.64 -12.30
N SER A 19 10.88 14.16 -11.29
CA SER A 19 12.18 14.80 -11.50
C SER A 19 13.27 13.76 -11.28
N LYS A 20 14.14 13.54 -12.28
CA LYS A 20 15.29 12.61 -12.15
C LYS A 20 16.17 12.94 -10.94
N GLU A 21 16.32 14.24 -10.65
CA GLU A 21 17.12 14.73 -9.53
C GLU A 21 16.43 14.53 -8.18
N ARG A 22 15.11 14.73 -8.10
CA ARG A 22 14.36 14.72 -6.84
C ARG A 22 13.67 13.37 -6.55
N GLY A 23 13.64 12.48 -7.53
CA GLY A 23 13.02 11.16 -7.45
C GLY A 23 11.51 11.16 -7.73
N PRO A 24 10.85 10.00 -7.56
CA PRO A 24 9.43 9.86 -7.82
C PRO A 24 8.56 10.61 -6.82
N PRO A 25 7.31 10.95 -7.22
CA PRO A 25 6.35 11.54 -6.30
C PRO A 25 5.94 10.55 -5.21
N VAL A 26 5.82 11.06 -3.99
CA VAL A 26 5.39 10.34 -2.80
C VAL A 26 4.35 11.17 -2.05
N ILE A 27 3.41 10.48 -1.40
CA ILE A 27 2.45 11.09 -0.49
C ILE A 27 2.94 10.89 0.94
N ARG A 28 3.20 11.98 1.66
CA ARG A 28 3.72 11.94 3.03
C ARG A 28 3.14 13.07 3.88
N PHE A 29 3.41 13.04 5.18
CA PHE A 29 3.05 14.11 6.10
C PHE A 29 4.20 15.10 6.29
N HIS A 30 3.89 16.39 6.17
CA HIS A 30 4.70 17.46 6.70
C HIS A 30 4.23 17.76 8.13
N THR A 31 5.18 17.96 9.04
CA THR A 31 4.87 18.33 10.43
C THR A 31 4.91 19.84 10.58
N CYS A 32 3.82 20.39 11.04
CA CYS A 32 3.62 21.79 11.36
C CYS A 32 3.09 21.90 12.79
N GLY A 33 2.99 23.14 13.30
CA GLY A 33 2.48 23.40 14.64
C GLY A 33 3.56 23.31 15.73
N GLN A 34 3.11 23.29 16.97
CA GLN A 34 3.96 23.26 18.16
C GLN A 34 4.30 21.82 18.54
N ALA A 35 5.40 21.60 19.25
CA ALA A 35 5.78 20.26 19.73
C ALA A 35 4.67 19.58 20.55
N SER A 36 3.93 20.35 21.35
CA SER A 36 2.82 19.84 22.17
C SER A 36 1.56 19.52 21.35
N GLN A 37 1.29 20.30 20.30
CA GLN A 37 0.13 20.18 19.41
C GLN A 37 0.59 20.06 17.94
N PRO A 38 1.02 18.85 17.52
CA PRO A 38 1.47 18.64 16.16
C PRO A 38 0.28 18.68 15.20
N PHE A 39 0.47 19.37 14.08
CA PHE A 39 -0.47 19.43 12.97
C PHE A 39 0.18 18.84 11.73
N PHE A 40 -0.44 17.85 11.10
CA PHE A 40 0.13 17.18 9.94
C PHE A 40 -0.58 17.64 8.66
N LYS A 41 0.19 18.15 7.70
CA LYS A 41 -0.31 18.41 6.33
C LYS A 41 0.00 17.21 5.47
N MET A 42 -1.00 16.63 4.83
CA MET A 42 -0.82 15.58 3.84
C MET A 42 -0.44 16.22 2.52
N VAL A 43 0.71 15.85 1.96
CA VAL A 43 1.24 16.50 0.75
C VAL A 43 1.75 15.47 -0.25
N ALA A 44 1.68 15.84 -1.52
CA ALA A 44 2.42 15.19 -2.60
C ALA A 44 3.73 15.96 -2.82
N CYS A 45 4.86 15.27 -2.78
CA CYS A 45 6.19 15.86 -2.99
C CYS A 45 7.11 14.83 -3.65
N ASN A 46 8.32 15.23 -4.06
CA ASN A 46 9.28 14.23 -4.53
C ASN A 46 9.94 13.53 -3.34
N ARG A 47 10.39 12.28 -3.55
CA ARG A 47 10.97 11.45 -2.49
C ARG A 47 12.19 12.07 -1.82
N ARG A 48 13.08 12.70 -2.58
CA ARG A 48 14.34 13.29 -2.07
C ARG A 48 14.18 14.69 -1.49
N ASP A 49 13.01 15.32 -1.66
CA ASP A 49 12.76 16.63 -1.06
C ASP A 49 12.80 16.52 0.48
N PRO A 50 13.32 17.51 1.22
CA PRO A 50 13.42 17.45 2.67
C PRO A 50 12.03 17.39 3.32
N ARG A 51 11.94 16.80 4.53
CA ARG A 51 10.66 16.44 5.18
C ARG A 51 9.64 17.57 5.21
N ASN A 52 10.05 18.79 5.53
CA ASN A 52 9.17 19.97 5.61
C ASN A 52 9.47 21.00 4.51
N GLY A 53 10.02 20.56 3.37
CA GLY A 53 10.44 21.44 2.29
C GLY A 53 9.36 21.77 1.24
N LYS A 54 9.84 22.03 0.03
CA LYS A 54 8.99 22.22 -1.15
C LYS A 54 8.18 20.95 -1.42
N HIS A 55 6.89 21.13 -1.65
CA HIS A 55 5.96 20.10 -2.06
C HIS A 55 5.27 20.54 -3.36
N ILE A 56 4.69 19.59 -4.08
CA ILE A 56 3.99 19.83 -5.34
C ILE A 56 2.58 20.33 -5.03
N GLU A 57 1.87 19.63 -4.16
CA GLU A 57 0.46 19.91 -3.83
C GLU A 57 0.13 19.50 -2.39
N VAL A 58 -0.76 20.26 -1.73
CA VAL A 58 -1.36 19.89 -0.45
C VAL A 58 -2.66 19.13 -0.68
N LEU A 59 -2.72 17.90 -0.17
CA LEU A 59 -3.84 16.97 -0.36
C LEU A 59 -4.82 16.95 0.81
N GLY A 60 -4.38 17.39 1.99
CA GLY A 60 -5.23 17.37 3.17
C GLY A 60 -4.51 17.77 4.46
N SER A 61 -5.21 17.62 5.57
CA SER A 61 -4.69 17.89 6.91
C SER A 61 -5.22 16.88 7.92
N TYR A 62 -4.42 16.63 8.95
CA TYR A 62 -4.72 15.73 10.05
C TYR A 62 -4.25 16.33 11.38
N ALA A 63 -5.16 16.43 12.33
CA ALA A 63 -4.90 16.87 13.70
C ALA A 63 -5.05 15.68 14.67
N PRO A 64 -3.94 15.07 15.13
CA PRO A 64 -3.97 13.90 16.02
C PRO A 64 -4.37 14.24 17.46
N LYS A 65 -3.94 15.42 17.93
CA LYS A 65 -4.17 15.92 19.29
C LYS A 65 -5.19 17.03 19.21
N VAL A 66 -6.37 16.73 19.71
CA VAL A 66 -7.50 17.64 19.86
C VAL A 66 -8.01 17.46 21.28
N PHE A 67 -8.56 18.53 21.86
CA PHE A 67 -9.15 18.46 23.20
C PHE A 67 -10.46 17.65 23.22
N THR A 68 -11.07 17.48 22.04
CA THR A 68 -12.27 16.68 21.84
C THR A 68 -11.92 15.23 21.50
N ASN A 69 -12.85 14.30 21.72
CA ASN A 69 -12.67 12.88 21.36
C ASN A 69 -12.71 12.62 19.84
N VAL A 70 -12.96 13.65 19.03
CA VAL A 70 -13.16 13.54 17.57
C VAL A 70 -11.94 14.10 16.84
N LYS A 71 -11.16 13.21 16.22
CA LYS A 71 -9.99 13.61 15.41
C LYS A 71 -10.44 14.16 14.07
N GLU A 72 -9.97 15.35 13.74
CA GLU A 72 -10.30 15.99 12.48
C GLU A 72 -9.35 15.55 11.35
N ILE A 73 -9.94 15.06 10.26
CA ILE A 73 -9.25 14.65 9.03
C ILE A 73 -9.94 15.37 7.87
N ARG A 74 -9.18 16.18 7.11
CA ARG A 74 -9.66 16.85 5.89
C ARG A 74 -8.89 16.32 4.69
N LEU A 75 -9.58 15.77 3.70
CA LEU A 75 -8.97 15.11 2.54
C LEU A 75 -9.57 15.64 1.23
N ARG A 76 -8.72 15.94 0.25
CA ARG A 76 -9.13 16.24 -1.13
C ARG A 76 -9.18 14.96 -1.95
N PHE A 77 -10.31 14.24 -1.87
CA PHE A 77 -10.50 12.92 -2.47
C PHE A 77 -10.09 12.84 -3.96
N SER A 78 -10.53 13.79 -4.79
CA SER A 78 -10.24 13.78 -6.23
C SER A 78 -8.74 13.83 -6.54
N ARG A 79 -7.99 14.63 -5.78
CA ARG A 79 -6.55 14.82 -5.97
C ARG A 79 -5.77 13.63 -5.44
N ILE A 80 -6.19 13.06 -4.31
CA ILE A 80 -5.59 11.84 -3.77
C ILE A 80 -5.74 10.70 -4.79
N LYS A 81 -6.95 10.48 -5.33
CA LYS A 81 -7.20 9.47 -6.36
C LYS A 81 -6.32 9.66 -7.60
N PHE A 82 -6.15 10.91 -8.05
CA PHE A 82 -5.24 11.24 -9.14
C PHE A 82 -3.80 10.78 -8.84
N TRP A 83 -3.26 11.14 -7.68
CA TRP A 83 -1.88 10.78 -7.32
C TRP A 83 -1.68 9.27 -7.12
N LEU A 84 -2.71 8.57 -6.62
CA LEU A 84 -2.73 7.10 -6.57
C LEU A 84 -2.68 6.50 -7.99
N GLY A 85 -3.45 7.06 -8.94
CA GLY A 85 -3.44 6.64 -10.34
C GLY A 85 -2.11 6.90 -11.05
N VAL A 86 -1.40 7.97 -10.67
CA VAL A 86 -0.02 8.25 -11.13
C VAL A 86 1.00 7.24 -10.58
N GLY A 87 0.64 6.47 -9.55
CA GLY A 87 1.54 5.51 -8.89
C GLY A 87 2.39 6.13 -7.77
N ALA A 88 1.94 7.24 -7.18
CA ALA A 88 2.64 7.85 -6.05
C ALA A 88 2.65 6.90 -4.84
N GLN A 89 3.83 6.64 -4.30
CA GLN A 89 4.00 5.79 -3.11
C GLN A 89 3.60 6.58 -1.87
N MET A 90 2.87 5.96 -0.94
CA MET A 90 2.43 6.61 0.30
C MET A 90 3.21 6.11 1.52
N SER A 91 3.32 6.95 2.55
CA SER A 91 3.89 6.52 3.83
C SER A 91 2.92 5.62 4.63
N PRO A 92 3.42 4.77 5.55
CA PRO A 92 2.59 3.93 6.41
C PRO A 92 1.43 4.65 7.10
N ALA A 93 1.71 5.80 7.74
CA ALA A 93 0.70 6.57 8.45
C ALA A 93 -0.35 7.19 7.50
N VAL A 94 0.06 7.62 6.30
CA VAL A 94 -0.88 8.10 5.28
C VAL A 94 -1.79 6.96 4.84
N SER A 95 -1.22 5.78 4.61
CA SER A 95 -1.99 4.60 4.24
C SER A 95 -3.05 4.26 5.29
N ASP A 96 -2.71 4.36 6.57
CA ASP A 96 -3.66 4.06 7.65
C ASP A 96 -4.83 5.08 7.66
N ILE A 97 -4.55 6.36 7.42
CA ILE A 97 -5.58 7.41 7.33
C ILE A 97 -6.47 7.25 6.09
N LEU A 98 -5.87 6.91 4.94
CA LEU A 98 -6.64 6.67 3.72
C LEU A 98 -7.50 5.39 3.83
N ALA A 99 -7.03 4.38 4.57
CA ALA A 99 -7.81 3.19 4.89
C ALA A 99 -9.00 3.50 5.79
N LEU A 100 -8.81 4.34 6.82
CA LEU A 100 -9.91 4.83 7.67
C LEU A 100 -10.95 5.61 6.86
N ALA A 101 -10.52 6.33 5.82
CA ALA A 101 -11.42 7.04 4.90
C ALA A 101 -12.09 6.14 3.85
N GLY A 102 -11.78 4.83 3.82
CA GLY A 102 -12.35 3.87 2.86
C GLY A 102 -11.83 4.00 1.43
N LEU A 103 -10.71 4.70 1.20
CA LEU A 103 -10.12 4.84 -0.14
C LEU A 103 -9.28 3.64 -0.55
N ILE A 104 -8.64 2.99 0.41
CA ILE A 104 -7.78 1.83 0.21
C ILE A 104 -8.08 0.78 1.28
N PRO A 105 -7.81 -0.51 1.04
CA PRO A 105 -7.95 -1.51 2.09
C PRO A 105 -6.96 -1.23 3.24
N PRO A 106 -7.32 -1.57 4.48
CA PRO A 106 -6.41 -1.46 5.61
C PRO A 106 -5.18 -2.33 5.37
N ARG A 107 -4.02 -1.84 5.80
CA ARG A 107 -2.78 -2.61 5.72
C ARG A 107 -2.90 -3.85 6.60
N PRO A 108 -2.33 -4.99 6.17
CA PRO A 108 -2.29 -6.17 7.02
C PRO A 108 -1.55 -5.84 8.33
N PRO A 109 -1.99 -6.39 9.46
CA PRO A 109 -1.34 -6.15 10.73
C PRO A 109 0.12 -6.65 10.67
N PRO A 110 1.07 -5.93 11.28
CA PRO A 110 2.46 -6.39 11.31
C PRO A 110 2.55 -7.78 11.96
N PHE A 111 3.47 -8.60 11.46
CA PHE A 111 3.75 -9.90 12.04
C PHE A 111 4.26 -9.71 13.48
N GLY A 112 3.55 -10.26 14.45
CA GLY A 112 3.83 -10.08 15.87
C GLY A 112 3.22 -11.19 16.73
N ARG A 113 3.50 -11.19 18.04
CA ARG A 113 3.06 -12.25 18.96
C ARG A 113 1.53 -12.47 18.93
N ARG A 114 0.74 -11.40 18.79
CA ARG A 114 -0.74 -11.47 18.73
C ARG A 114 -1.27 -12.06 17.42
N THR A 115 -0.49 -12.01 16.34
CA THR A 115 -0.91 -12.49 15.01
C THR A 115 -0.39 -13.90 14.69
N LYS A 116 0.51 -14.47 15.51
CA LYS A 116 1.06 -15.83 15.33
C LYS A 116 -0.03 -16.90 15.08
N GLY A 117 -1.09 -16.91 15.90
CA GLY A 117 -2.19 -17.88 15.73
C GLY A 117 -2.97 -17.74 14.42
N HIS A 118 -3.08 -16.51 13.88
CA HIS A 118 -3.71 -16.29 12.57
C HIS A 118 -2.85 -16.86 11.44
N TYR A 119 -1.52 -16.70 11.52
CA TYR A 119 -0.59 -17.25 10.54
C TYR A 119 -0.52 -18.79 10.59
N GLU A 120 -0.56 -19.39 11.78
CA GLU A 120 -0.65 -20.84 11.95
C GLU A 120 -1.94 -21.39 11.31
N LYS A 121 -3.08 -20.71 11.53
CA LYS A 121 -4.37 -21.07 10.90
C LYS A 121 -4.31 -20.96 9.37
N LEU A 122 -3.73 -19.88 8.84
CA LEU A 122 -3.57 -19.71 7.38
C LEU A 122 -2.65 -20.79 6.78
N LYS A 123 -1.55 -21.12 7.46
CA LYS A 123 -0.63 -22.17 7.04
C LYS A 123 -1.33 -23.52 6.94
N LEU A 124 -2.12 -23.88 7.96
CA LEU A 124 -2.96 -25.09 7.95
C LEU A 124 -3.97 -25.11 6.78
N VAL A 125 -4.61 -23.98 6.47
CA VAL A 125 -5.55 -23.90 5.33
C VAL A 125 -4.84 -24.10 3.99
N LEU A 126 -3.63 -23.55 3.83
CA LEU A 126 -2.82 -23.71 2.62
C LEU A 126 -2.34 -25.16 2.46
N GLU A 127 -1.86 -25.79 3.53
CA GLU A 127 -1.45 -27.20 3.53
C GLU A 127 -2.63 -28.11 3.17
N LYS A 128 -3.81 -27.90 3.78
CA LYS A 128 -5.04 -28.62 3.40
C LYS A 128 -5.38 -28.46 1.92
N ARG A 129 -5.29 -27.25 1.37
CA ARG A 129 -5.52 -27.00 -0.07
C ARG A 129 -4.52 -27.74 -0.96
N GLN A 130 -3.24 -27.77 -0.58
CA GLN A 130 -2.21 -28.52 -1.32
C GLN A 130 -2.51 -30.03 -1.32
N VAL A 131 -2.89 -30.58 -0.17
CA VAL A 131 -3.28 -32.00 -0.08
C VAL A 131 -4.49 -32.28 -0.96
N LEU A 132 -5.54 -31.47 -0.88
CA LEU A 132 -6.73 -31.64 -1.74
C LEU A 132 -6.39 -31.52 -3.23
N HIS A 133 -5.53 -30.58 -3.61
CA HIS A 133 -5.07 -30.40 -4.99
C HIS A 133 -4.30 -31.63 -5.48
N ASN A 134 -3.40 -32.17 -4.65
CA ASN A 134 -2.64 -33.36 -5.00
C ASN A 134 -3.55 -34.59 -5.11
N LEU A 135 -4.51 -34.75 -4.19
CA LEU A 135 -5.51 -35.81 -4.27
C LEU A 135 -6.36 -35.70 -5.55
N ALA A 136 -6.77 -34.49 -5.92
CA ALA A 136 -7.51 -34.25 -7.17
C ALA A 136 -6.68 -34.59 -8.41
N ILE A 137 -5.37 -34.29 -8.40
CA ILE A 137 -4.42 -34.70 -9.45
C ILE A 137 -4.31 -36.22 -9.51
N GLU A 138 -4.15 -36.89 -8.38
CA GLU A 138 -4.05 -38.36 -8.31
C GLU A 138 -5.33 -39.04 -8.79
N GLU A 139 -6.50 -38.51 -8.40
CA GLU A 139 -7.80 -38.98 -8.83
C GLU A 139 -8.00 -38.78 -10.35
N TYR A 140 -7.55 -37.65 -10.89
CA TYR A 140 -7.54 -37.39 -12.33
C TYR A 140 -6.65 -38.39 -13.08
N HIS A 141 -5.45 -38.69 -12.57
CA HIS A 141 -4.56 -39.69 -13.16
C HIS A 141 -5.12 -41.12 -13.02
N ARG A 142 -5.79 -41.45 -11.91
CA ARG A 142 -6.41 -42.76 -11.65
C ARG A 142 -7.64 -43.03 -12.53
N SER A 143 -8.41 -41.99 -12.85
CA SER A 143 -9.61 -42.07 -13.70
C SER A 143 -9.33 -42.03 -15.21
N GLY A 144 -8.06 -42.00 -15.62
CA GLY A 144 -7.67 -42.07 -17.04
C GLY A 144 -7.83 -40.77 -17.83
N GLY A 145 -7.90 -39.61 -17.16
CA GLY A 145 -7.77 -38.29 -17.81
C GLY A 145 -8.86 -37.97 -18.84
N GLY A 146 -10.13 -38.08 -18.47
CA GLY A 146 -11.25 -37.68 -19.33
C GLY A 146 -11.39 -36.16 -19.46
N LYS A 147 -10.84 -35.59 -20.55
CA LYS A 147 -11.08 -34.23 -21.10
C LYS A 147 -10.83 -33.05 -20.14
N GLY A 148 -9.63 -32.47 -20.25
CA GLY A 148 -9.29 -31.21 -19.58
C GLY A 148 -10.25 -30.08 -19.93
N VAL A 149 -10.92 -29.53 -18.91
CA VAL A 149 -11.64 -28.26 -19.02
C VAL A 149 -10.57 -27.17 -19.15
N HIS A 150 -10.42 -26.61 -20.35
CA HIS A 150 -9.69 -25.36 -20.55
C HIS A 150 -10.46 -24.25 -19.84
N VAL A 151 -10.00 -23.87 -18.65
CA VAL A 151 -10.50 -22.67 -17.97
C VAL A 151 -9.77 -21.47 -18.59
N ARG A 152 -10.52 -20.62 -19.30
CA ARG A 152 -10.06 -19.33 -19.83
C ARG A 152 -9.83 -18.32 -18.70
#